data_AF-A0A4Q2ZH73-F1
#
_entry.id   AF-A0A4Q2ZH73-F1
#
_cell.length_a   1.000
_cell.length_b   1.000
_cell.length_c   1.000
_cell.angle_alpha   90.00
_cell.angle_beta   90.00
_cell.angle_gamma   90.00
#
_symmetry.space_group_name_H-M   'P 1'
#
loop_
_entity.id
_entity.type
_entity.pdbx_description
1 polymer ?
#
loop_
_entity_poly.entity_id
_entity_poly.type
_entity_poly.pdbx_seq_one_letter_code
_entity_poly.pdbx_strand_id
1 'polypeptide(L)'
;MDQWCTRLDYLGKWMPDLELPGWSDEDRAAAVAQICHGAVSYKDIKERQVWPVLREWLSHTQRAALDSYAPERINLPNGQSAKITYEPGKDPWIALRVRDLFGVWQTPTIAGGRVPLLVHICAPNHRPWQMTKDLGSFWASGYTQMKKDLAGRYPKQPWPDDPKAWLAAGGQKR
;
A
#
# COMPACT_ATOMS: atom_id res chain seq x y z
N MET A 1 2.81 8.55 -11.23
CA MET A 1 3.15 7.71 -12.39
C MET A 1 3.89 6.47 -11.90
N ASP A 2 4.97 6.64 -11.16
CA ASP A 2 5.87 5.55 -10.69
C ASP A 2 5.17 4.43 -9.90
N GLN A 3 4.23 4.78 -9.02
CA GLN A 3 3.47 3.80 -8.25
C GLN A 3 2.56 2.93 -9.15
N TRP A 4 1.98 3.50 -10.21
CA TRP A 4 1.12 2.75 -11.15
C TRP A 4 1.94 1.73 -11.94
N CYS A 5 3.11 2.14 -12.46
CA CYS A 5 4.02 1.25 -13.16
C CYS A 5 4.48 0.10 -12.25
N THR A 6 4.87 0.43 -11.01
CA THR A 6 5.31 -0.58 -10.03
C THR A 6 4.20 -1.56 -9.69
N ARG A 7 2.95 -1.09 -9.56
CA ARG A 7 1.77 -1.95 -9.36
C ARG A 7 1.59 -2.93 -10.53
N LEU A 8 1.69 -2.43 -11.77
CA LEU A 8 1.54 -3.23 -12.98
C LEU A 8 2.64 -4.30 -13.06
N ASP A 9 3.90 -3.91 -12.89
CA ASP A 9 5.06 -4.82 -12.91
C ASP A 9 4.95 -5.91 -11.84
N TYR A 10 4.55 -5.53 -10.63
CA TYR A 10 4.40 -6.47 -9.52
C TYR A 10 3.22 -7.41 -9.74
N LEU A 11 2.08 -6.89 -10.20
CA LEU A 11 0.92 -7.73 -10.45
C LEU A 11 1.18 -8.73 -11.58
N GLY A 12 1.89 -8.34 -12.64
CA GLY A 12 2.31 -9.26 -13.71
C GLY A 12 3.19 -10.40 -13.18
N LYS A 13 4.05 -10.13 -12.19
CA LYS A 13 4.88 -11.16 -11.52
C LYS A 13 4.07 -12.05 -10.58
N TRP A 14 3.14 -11.48 -9.82
CA TRP A 14 2.35 -12.22 -8.82
C TRP A 14 1.21 -13.03 -9.45
N MET A 15 0.71 -12.59 -10.59
CA MET A 15 -0.46 -13.13 -11.28
C MET A 15 -0.20 -13.14 -12.80
N PRO A 16 0.71 -13.98 -13.30
CA PRO A 16 1.07 -14.03 -14.72
C PRO A 16 -0.12 -14.39 -15.63
N ASP A 17 -1.09 -15.15 -15.11
CA ASP A 17 -2.31 -15.55 -15.83
C ASP A 17 -3.21 -14.37 -16.24
N LEU A 18 -2.98 -13.17 -15.68
CA LEU A 18 -3.69 -11.96 -16.09
C LEU A 18 -3.17 -11.36 -17.40
N GLU A 19 -2.05 -11.89 -17.93
CA GLU A 19 -1.41 -11.48 -19.19
C GLU A 19 -1.28 -9.95 -19.28
N LEU A 20 -0.90 -9.33 -18.17
CA LEU A 20 -0.75 -7.88 -18.10
C LEU A 20 0.38 -7.44 -19.02
N PRO A 21 0.18 -6.39 -19.84
CA PRO A 21 1.27 -5.85 -20.63
C PRO A 21 2.35 -5.32 -19.68
N GLY A 22 3.61 -5.50 -20.08
CA GLY A 22 4.74 -4.92 -19.36
C GLY A 22 4.72 -3.39 -19.41
N TRP A 23 5.59 -2.79 -18.59
CA TRP A 23 5.89 -1.36 -18.64
C TRP A 23 7.40 -1.10 -18.72
N SER A 24 8.03 -1.74 -19.70
CA SER A 24 9.46 -1.60 -20.01
C SER A 24 9.80 -0.19 -20.48
N ASP A 25 11.10 0.11 -20.57
CA ASP A 25 11.54 1.39 -21.13
C ASP A 25 11.16 1.56 -22.61
N GLU A 26 11.00 0.45 -23.35
CA GLU A 26 10.49 0.45 -24.72
C GLU A 26 9.00 0.81 -24.76
N ASP A 27 8.19 0.22 -23.88
CA ASP A 27 6.75 0.55 -23.74
C ASP A 27 6.56 2.03 -23.37
N ARG A 28 7.42 2.55 -22.49
CA ARG A 28 7.44 3.98 -22.12
C ARG A 28 7.77 4.85 -23.31
N ALA A 29 8.77 4.49 -24.11
CA ALA A 29 9.15 5.24 -25.29
C ALA A 29 8.01 5.27 -26.32
N ALA A 30 7.32 4.13 -26.52
CA ALA A 30 6.15 4.03 -27.38
C ALA A 30 4.99 4.91 -26.88
N ALA A 31 4.69 4.88 -25.57
CA ALA A 31 3.66 5.71 -24.97
C ALA A 31 3.99 7.22 -25.10
N VAL A 32 5.25 7.61 -24.89
CA VAL A 32 5.70 8.99 -25.10
C VAL A 32 5.57 9.39 -26.58
N ALA A 33 5.96 8.53 -27.51
CA ALA A 33 5.81 8.79 -28.94
C ALA A 33 4.34 9.00 -29.33
N GLN A 34 3.42 8.21 -28.77
CA GLN A 34 1.98 8.36 -28.97
C GLN A 34 1.44 9.67 -28.37
N ILE A 35 1.84 10.01 -27.14
CA ILE A 35 1.42 11.26 -26.48
C ILE A 35 1.92 12.48 -27.26
N CYS A 36 3.16 12.43 -27.75
CA CYS A 36 3.79 13.51 -28.51
C CYS A 36 3.38 13.52 -30.00
N HIS A 37 2.58 12.56 -30.46
CA HIS A 37 2.21 12.46 -31.87
C HIS A 37 1.53 13.76 -32.35
N GLY A 38 2.07 14.33 -33.43
CA GLY A 38 1.60 15.58 -34.03
C GLY A 38 1.93 16.86 -33.24
N ALA A 39 2.69 16.77 -32.14
CA ALA A 39 3.21 17.95 -31.45
C ALA A 39 4.42 18.51 -32.21
N VAL A 40 4.44 19.82 -32.43
CA VAL A 40 5.54 20.50 -33.14
C VAL A 40 6.24 21.55 -32.29
N SER A 41 5.75 21.79 -31.06
CA SER A 41 6.33 22.72 -30.11
C SER A 41 6.23 22.21 -28.67
N TYR A 42 7.07 22.75 -27.78
CA TYR A 42 7.02 22.45 -26.33
C TYR A 42 5.65 22.79 -25.73
N LYS A 43 5.00 23.85 -26.21
CA LYS A 43 3.66 24.26 -25.75
C LYS A 43 2.64 23.15 -26.03
N ASP A 44 2.73 22.50 -27.18
CA ASP A 44 1.83 21.42 -27.59
C ASP A 44 1.97 20.15 -26.75
N ILE A 45 3.13 19.95 -26.10
CA ILE A 45 3.40 18.81 -25.23
C ILE A 45 2.95 19.11 -23.80
N LYS A 46 3.20 20.33 -23.32
CA LYS A 46 2.95 20.73 -21.92
C LYS A 46 1.49 20.53 -21.49
N GLU A 47 0.55 20.66 -22.41
CA GLU A 47 -0.90 20.57 -22.14
C GLU A 47 -1.49 19.18 -22.42
N ARG A 48 -0.68 18.22 -22.92
CA ARG A 48 -1.17 16.87 -23.28
C ARG A 48 -1.57 16.08 -22.04
N GLN A 49 -2.73 15.41 -22.13
CA GLN A 49 -3.19 14.52 -21.09
C GLN A 49 -2.52 13.14 -21.23
N VAL A 50 -1.69 12.80 -20.25
CA VAL A 50 -0.95 11.52 -20.21
C VAL A 50 -1.86 10.36 -19.77
N TRP A 51 -2.76 10.60 -18.82
CA TRP A 51 -3.56 9.55 -18.19
C TRP A 51 -4.52 8.80 -19.11
N PRO A 52 -5.20 9.43 -20.10
CA PRO A 52 -6.03 8.70 -21.05
C PRO A 52 -5.24 7.63 -21.82
N VAL A 53 -4.06 7.99 -22.33
CA VAL A 53 -3.18 7.08 -23.09
C VAL A 53 -2.70 5.92 -22.21
N LEU A 54 -2.27 6.20 -20.97
CA LEU A 54 -1.86 5.16 -20.03
C LEU A 54 -3.01 4.23 -19.64
N ARG A 55 -4.23 4.76 -19.54
CA ARG A 55 -5.41 3.94 -19.24
C ARG A 55 -5.75 3.04 -20.42
N GLU A 56 -5.71 3.55 -21.65
CA GLU A 56 -5.97 2.78 -22.87
C GLU A 56 -4.98 1.64 -23.09
N TRP A 57 -3.79 1.71 -22.50
CA TRP A 57 -2.77 0.65 -22.53
C TRP A 57 -3.25 -0.68 -21.91
N LEU A 58 -4.17 -0.60 -20.94
CA LEU A 58 -4.76 -1.78 -20.31
C LEU A 58 -6.20 -1.97 -20.81
N SER A 59 -6.58 -3.22 -21.09
CA SER A 59 -7.99 -3.56 -21.30
C SER A 59 -8.83 -3.23 -20.06
N HIS A 60 -10.15 -3.11 -20.22
CA HIS A 60 -11.05 -2.85 -19.08
C HIS A 60 -10.89 -3.89 -17.96
N THR A 61 -10.81 -5.16 -18.33
CA THR A 61 -10.61 -6.28 -17.38
C THR A 61 -9.26 -6.18 -16.67
N GLN A 62 -8.18 -5.85 -17.37
CA GLN A 62 -6.86 -5.69 -16.77
C GLN A 62 -6.78 -4.51 -15.81
N ARG A 63 -7.45 -3.38 -16.13
CA ARG A 63 -7.57 -2.24 -15.20
C ARG A 63 -8.32 -2.63 -13.93
N ALA A 64 -9.45 -3.32 -14.06
CA ALA A 64 -10.21 -3.81 -12.91
C ALA A 64 -9.38 -4.80 -12.06
N ALA A 65 -8.61 -5.68 -12.71
CA ALA A 65 -7.70 -6.59 -12.01
C ALA A 65 -6.59 -5.83 -11.27
N LEU A 66 -5.99 -4.81 -11.88
CA LEU A 66 -4.98 -3.96 -11.25
C LEU A 66 -5.51 -3.25 -9.99
N ASP A 67 -6.73 -2.71 -10.07
CA ASP A 67 -7.36 -2.02 -8.95
C ASP A 67 -7.81 -2.98 -7.85
N SER A 68 -8.22 -4.21 -8.19
CA SER A 68 -8.64 -5.22 -7.22
C SER A 68 -7.46 -5.92 -6.54
N TYR A 69 -6.45 -6.32 -7.30
CA TYR A 69 -5.35 -7.18 -6.81
C TYR A 69 -4.13 -6.41 -6.35
N ALA A 70 -3.90 -5.20 -6.86
CA ALA A 70 -2.85 -4.30 -6.40
C ALA A 70 -3.45 -2.92 -6.11
N PRO A 71 -4.35 -2.76 -5.12
CA PRO A 71 -5.03 -1.49 -4.87
C PRO A 71 -4.08 -0.42 -4.32
N GLU A 72 -4.39 0.86 -4.52
CA GLU A 72 -3.64 1.97 -3.88
C GLU A 72 -3.93 2.10 -2.38
N ARG A 73 -5.09 1.60 -1.96
CA ARG A 73 -5.54 1.61 -0.57
C ARG A 73 -6.20 0.29 -0.22
N ILE A 74 -5.93 -0.21 0.96
CA ILE A 74 -6.58 -1.41 1.50
C ILE A 74 -7.50 -1.02 2.65
N ASN A 75 -8.69 -1.61 2.67
CA ASN A 75 -9.60 -1.51 3.80
C ASN A 75 -9.23 -2.58 4.82
N LEU A 76 -9.00 -2.15 6.05
CA LEU A 76 -8.59 -2.99 7.15
C LEU A 76 -9.83 -3.51 7.91
N PRO A 77 -9.73 -4.66 8.61
CA PRO A 77 -10.85 -5.24 9.36
C PRO A 77 -11.44 -4.32 10.43
N ASN A 78 -10.67 -3.34 10.92
CA ASN A 78 -11.10 -2.35 11.88
C ASN A 78 -11.83 -1.14 11.26
N GLY A 79 -12.16 -1.19 9.96
CA GLY A 79 -12.85 -0.13 9.23
C GLY A 79 -11.94 1.04 8.81
N GLN A 80 -10.65 1.00 9.13
CA GLN A 80 -9.70 1.99 8.63
C GLN A 80 -9.31 1.69 7.18
N SER A 81 -8.84 2.72 6.49
CA SER A 81 -8.27 2.60 5.16
C SER A 81 -6.80 2.99 5.21
N ALA A 82 -5.92 2.14 4.69
CA ALA A 82 -4.48 2.35 4.67
C ALA A 82 -3.99 2.55 3.23
N LYS A 83 -3.15 3.57 3.02
CA LYS A 83 -2.45 3.72 1.73
C LYS A 83 -1.37 2.65 1.63
N ILE A 84 -1.36 1.93 0.52
CA ILE A 84 -0.27 1.03 0.18
C ILE A 84 0.76 1.83 -0.62
N THR A 85 2.02 1.70 -0.25
CA THR A 85 3.14 2.25 -1.00
C THR A 85 3.76 1.13 -1.82
N TYR A 86 3.95 1.39 -3.12
CA TYR A 86 4.70 0.53 -4.02
C TYR A 86 5.92 1.33 -4.49
N GLU A 87 7.09 0.80 -4.22
CA GLU A 87 8.36 1.32 -4.75
C GLU A 87 9.11 0.19 -5.47
N PRO A 88 9.74 0.47 -6.62
CA PRO A 88 10.52 -0.52 -7.34
C PRO A 88 11.59 -1.17 -6.46
N GLY A 89 11.66 -2.50 -6.50
CA GLY A 89 12.65 -3.29 -5.75
C GLY A 89 12.36 -3.46 -4.25
N LYS A 90 11.24 -2.91 -3.75
CA LYS A 90 10.81 -3.08 -2.36
C LYS A 90 9.48 -3.81 -2.27
N ASP A 91 9.29 -4.56 -1.20
CA ASP A 91 7.97 -5.12 -0.87
C ASP A 91 6.94 -4.01 -0.71
N PRO A 92 5.69 -4.18 -1.19
CA PRO A 92 4.63 -3.22 -0.92
C PRO A 92 4.34 -3.13 0.58
N TRP A 93 4.15 -1.92 1.09
CA TRP A 93 3.95 -1.71 2.53
C TRP A 93 2.82 -0.75 2.87
N ILE A 94 2.33 -0.89 4.09
CA ILE A 94 1.47 0.10 4.75
C ILE A 94 2.22 0.68 5.95
N ALA A 95 2.03 1.96 6.24
CA ALA A 95 2.61 2.62 7.39
C ALA A 95 1.50 3.22 8.27
N LEU A 96 1.36 2.69 9.48
CA LEU A 96 0.28 3.04 10.41
C LEU A 96 0.83 3.15 11.83
N ARG A 97 0.23 4.02 12.64
CA ARG A 97 0.54 4.08 14.06
C ARG A 97 0.01 2.81 14.74
N VAL A 98 0.66 2.36 15.81
CA VAL A 98 0.22 1.15 16.53
C VAL A 98 -1.27 1.19 16.94
N ARG A 99 -1.79 2.36 17.35
CA ARG A 99 -3.22 2.52 17.71
C ARG A 99 -4.17 2.31 16.52
N ASP A 100 -3.72 2.67 15.32
CA ASP A 100 -4.49 2.57 14.08
C ASP A 100 -4.54 1.10 13.59
N LEU A 101 -3.64 0.26 14.11
CA LEU A 101 -3.63 -1.19 13.86
C LEU A 101 -4.48 -1.97 14.88
N PHE A 102 -5.02 -1.34 15.93
CA PHE A 102 -5.93 -2.04 16.84
C PHE A 102 -7.13 -2.60 16.06
N GLY A 103 -7.39 -3.89 16.22
CA GLY A 103 -8.43 -4.62 15.47
C GLY A 103 -7.91 -5.27 14.18
N VAL A 104 -6.62 -5.09 13.86
CA VAL A 104 -5.94 -5.71 12.73
C VAL A 104 -4.91 -6.70 13.27
N TRP A 105 -5.32 -7.95 13.43
CA TRP A 105 -4.53 -8.98 14.13
C TRP A 105 -3.68 -9.84 13.20
N GLN A 106 -4.03 -9.89 11.91
CA GLN A 106 -3.32 -10.64 10.89
C GLN A 106 -2.75 -9.66 9.86
N THR A 107 -1.63 -10.04 9.25
CA THR A 107 -1.01 -9.25 8.18
C THR A 107 -1.98 -9.12 7.01
N PRO A 108 -2.35 -7.90 6.58
CA PRO A 108 -3.16 -7.72 5.39
C PRO A 108 -2.43 -8.23 4.15
N THR A 109 -3.17 -8.88 3.26
CA THR A 109 -2.63 -9.45 2.02
C THR A 109 -3.26 -8.78 0.80
N ILE A 110 -2.51 -8.77 -0.31
CA ILE A 110 -2.97 -8.35 -1.64
C ILE A 110 -2.76 -9.50 -2.64
N ALA A 111 -3.03 -9.24 -3.93
CA ALA A 111 -2.92 -10.22 -5.01
C ALA A 111 -3.70 -11.52 -4.72
N GLY A 112 -4.92 -11.39 -4.20
CA GLY A 112 -5.78 -12.54 -3.86
C GLY A 112 -5.24 -13.39 -2.71
N GLY A 113 -4.48 -12.79 -1.79
CA GLY A 113 -3.90 -13.50 -0.64
C GLY A 113 -2.46 -13.98 -0.85
N ARG A 114 -1.91 -13.84 -2.06
CA ARG A 114 -0.56 -14.33 -2.41
C ARG A 114 0.56 -13.50 -1.77
N VAL A 115 0.32 -12.22 -1.53
CA VAL A 115 1.37 -11.28 -1.11
C VAL A 115 1.00 -10.62 0.21
N PRO A 116 1.66 -10.98 1.33
CA PRO A 116 1.52 -10.25 2.58
C PRO A 116 2.19 -8.88 2.47
N LEU A 117 1.48 -7.83 2.91
CA LEU A 117 2.04 -6.49 2.97
C LEU A 117 3.09 -6.41 4.08
N LEU A 118 4.16 -5.67 3.82
CA LEU A 118 5.06 -5.22 4.88
C LEU A 118 4.32 -4.17 5.72
N VAL A 119 4.28 -4.34 7.04
CA VAL A 119 3.63 -3.40 7.95
C VAL A 119 4.71 -2.59 8.66
N HIS A 120 4.79 -1.30 8.35
CA HIS A 120 5.60 -0.34 9.11
C HIS A 120 4.77 0.11 10.31
N ILE A 121 5.12 -0.44 11.47
CA ILE A 121 4.48 -0.13 12.74
C ILE A 121 5.14 1.13 13.28
N CYS A 122 4.40 2.24 13.24
CA CYS A 122 4.90 3.53 13.63
C CYS A 122 4.56 3.87 15.08
N ALA A 123 5.48 4.58 15.73
CA ALA A 123 5.21 5.29 16.98
C ALA A 123 4.14 6.38 16.76
N PRO A 124 3.57 6.96 17.84
CA PRO A 124 2.54 8.02 17.74
C PRO A 124 2.96 9.24 16.90
N ASN A 125 4.26 9.51 16.78
CA ASN A 125 4.83 10.57 15.96
C ASN A 125 5.05 10.18 14.48
N HIS A 126 4.48 9.07 14.02
CA HIS A 126 4.60 8.52 12.66
C HIS A 126 5.99 7.99 12.26
N ARG A 127 6.98 7.97 13.16
CA ARG A 127 8.27 7.34 12.88
C ARG A 127 8.14 5.81 12.94
N PRO A 128 8.64 5.06 11.93
CA PRO A 128 8.70 3.60 12.01
C PRO A 128 9.47 3.15 13.26
N TRP A 129 8.90 2.22 14.00
CA TRP A 129 9.54 1.56 15.13
C TRP A 129 9.98 0.14 14.76
N GLN A 130 9.10 -0.60 14.09
CA GLN A 130 9.39 -1.93 13.55
C GLN A 130 8.72 -2.10 12.18
N MET A 131 9.34 -2.89 11.31
CA MET A 131 8.75 -3.35 10.05
C MET A 131 8.56 -4.87 10.14
N THR A 132 7.40 -5.40 9.78
CA THR A 132 7.11 -6.84 9.86
C THR A 132 6.17 -7.31 8.77
N LYS A 133 6.37 -8.53 8.26
CA LYS A 133 5.38 -9.27 7.45
C LYS A 133 4.52 -10.22 8.29
N ASP A 134 4.83 -10.34 9.58
CA ASP A 134 4.07 -11.13 10.55
C ASP A 134 3.55 -10.20 11.66
N LEU A 135 2.35 -9.68 11.44
CA LEU A 135 1.66 -8.83 12.39
C LEU A 135 1.15 -9.64 13.61
N GLY A 136 0.89 -10.94 13.44
CA GLY A 136 0.48 -11.82 14.53
C GLY A 136 1.57 -11.95 15.60
N SER A 137 2.80 -12.21 15.17
CA SER A 137 3.96 -12.25 16.07
C SER A 137 4.24 -10.89 16.73
N PHE A 138 4.01 -9.78 16.03
CA PHE A 138 4.08 -8.45 16.66
C PHE A 138 3.09 -8.31 17.81
N TRP A 139 1.82 -8.71 17.63
CA TRP A 139 0.85 -8.63 18.72
C TRP A 139 1.17 -9.57 19.88
N ALA A 140 1.70 -10.75 19.59
CA ALA A 140 2.05 -11.75 20.61
C ALA A 140 3.21 -11.32 21.52
N SER A 141 4.20 -10.61 20.99
CA SER A 141 5.41 -10.23 21.77
C SER A 141 5.93 -8.82 21.49
N GLY A 142 5.96 -8.38 20.23
CA GLY A 142 6.49 -7.08 19.82
C GLY A 142 5.78 -5.87 20.45
N TYR A 143 4.46 -5.95 20.62
CA TYR A 143 3.66 -4.87 21.23
C TYR A 143 4.07 -4.60 22.68
N THR A 144 4.34 -5.65 23.46
CA THR A 144 4.80 -5.53 24.85
C THR A 144 6.15 -4.80 24.92
N GLN A 145 7.06 -5.07 23.99
CA GLN A 145 8.32 -4.34 23.90
C GLN A 145 8.12 -2.88 23.50
N MET A 146 7.32 -2.63 22.46
CA MET A 146 6.99 -1.28 22.01
C MET A 146 6.36 -0.43 23.13
N LYS A 147 5.45 -1.01 23.92
CA LYS A 147 4.82 -0.36 25.05
C LYS A 147 5.85 0.05 26.10
N LYS A 148 6.81 -0.82 26.46
CA LYS A 148 7.89 -0.50 27.41
C LYS A 148 8.74 0.68 26.93
N ASP A 149 9.08 0.70 25.65
CA ASP A 149 9.95 1.73 25.07
C ASP A 149 9.25 3.09 24.93
N LEU A 150 7.95 3.08 24.60
CA LEU A 150 7.24 4.27 24.12
C LEU A 150 6.18 4.81 25.10
N ALA A 151 5.61 4.00 25.99
CA ALA A 151 4.52 4.46 26.85
C ALA A 151 4.91 5.65 27.73
N GLY A 152 6.12 5.64 28.29
CA GLY A 152 6.65 6.77 29.08
C GLY A 152 6.86 8.05 28.25
N ARG A 153 7.23 7.92 26.97
CA ARG A 153 7.42 9.06 26.05
C ARG A 153 6.09 9.62 25.52
N TYR A 154 5.04 8.79 25.49
CA TYR A 154 3.72 9.16 24.98
C TYR A 154 2.60 8.82 25.98
N PRO A 155 2.55 9.49 27.14
CA PRO A 155 1.61 9.15 28.22
C PRO A 155 0.14 9.44 27.89
N LYS A 156 -0.12 10.33 26.91
CA LYS A 156 -1.48 10.67 26.46
C LYS A 156 -2.10 9.64 25.50
N GLN A 157 -1.35 8.64 25.07
CA GLN A 157 -1.82 7.62 24.13
C GLN A 157 -2.32 6.38 24.88
N PRO A 158 -3.34 5.67 24.37
CA PRO A 158 -3.77 4.42 24.96
C PRO A 158 -2.71 3.33 24.74
N TRP A 159 -2.29 2.68 25.82
CA TRP A 159 -1.39 1.53 25.81
C TRP A 159 -2.03 0.35 26.58
N PRO A 160 -3.15 -0.21 26.11
CA PRO A 160 -3.82 -1.33 26.80
C PRO A 160 -2.85 -2.51 26.96
N ASP A 161 -2.95 -3.26 28.06
CA ASP A 161 -2.18 -4.51 28.20
C ASP A 161 -2.63 -5.57 27.20
N ASP A 162 -3.94 -5.65 26.94
CA ASP A 162 -4.53 -6.47 25.89
C ASP A 162 -5.34 -5.58 24.93
N PRO A 163 -4.76 -5.22 23.76
CA PRO A 163 -5.46 -4.44 22.74
C PRO A 163 -6.75 -5.08 22.23
N LYS A 164 -6.85 -6.42 22.21
CA LYS A 164 -8.01 -7.14 21.69
C LYS A 164 -9.17 -7.07 22.67
N ALA A 165 -8.90 -7.35 23.96
CA ALA A 165 -9.90 -7.18 25.02
C ALA A 165 -10.33 -5.73 25.18
N TRP A 166 -9.38 -4.78 25.11
CA TRP A 166 -9.68 -3.35 25.20
C TRP A 166 -10.63 -2.87 24.11
N LEU A 167 -10.43 -3.29 22.86
CA LEU A 167 -11.37 -2.98 21.77
C LEU A 167 -12.74 -3.61 21.98
N ALA A 168 -12.81 -4.87 22.41
CA ALA A 168 -14.08 -5.55 22.68
C ALA A 168 -14.89 -4.85 23.78
N ALA A 169 -14.24 -4.24 24.76
CA ALA A 169 -14.85 -3.44 25.81
C ALA A 169 -15.31 -2.03 25.35
N GLY A 170 -15.24 -1.72 24.05
CA GLY A 170 -15.60 -0.40 23.52
C GLY A 170 -14.48 0.62 23.57
N GLY A 171 -13.21 0.16 23.60
CA GLY A 171 -12.01 0.98 23.52
C GLY A 171 -12.11 2.09 22.47
N GLN A 172 -11.50 3.24 22.81
CA GLN A 172 -11.60 4.57 22.18
C GLN A 172 -12.61 4.68 21.04
N LYS A 173 -13.91 4.70 21.40
CA LYS A 173 -14.95 5.29 20.55
C LYS A 173 -14.68 6.79 20.43
N ARG A 174 -14.30 7.19 19.21
CA ARG A 174 -14.19 8.54 18.62
C ARG A 174 -13.79 9.69 19.55
#